data_AF-A0A0N0VFM8-F1
#
_entry.id   AF-A0A0N0VFM8-F1
#
_cell.length_a   1.000
_cell.length_b   1.000
_cell.length_c   1.000
_cell.angle_alpha   90.00
_cell.angle_beta   90.00
_cell.angle_gamma   90.00
#
_symmetry.space_group_name_H-M   'P 1'
#
loop_
_entity.id
_entity.type
_entity.pdbx_description
1 polymer ?
#
loop_
_entity_poly.entity_id
_entity_poly.type
_entity_poly.pdbx_seq_one_letter_code
_entity_poly.pdbx_strand_id
1 'polypeptide(L)'
;MFRGTVPRRAVFHNAPSVYPFVKPFHDTPYDQDRTRFDKTKNILHDNKWPAWMDNGADGTGYGIGLHRAHPLSKLRGNLSRGQREVPRVLNMMIQGVWHKSGNKLYFRGGKPPNPSTHPYLTGEPCPIYGWKVTDPSVIREFNLPQPEKDKGRYKPYVALQERKIMGVQAPMKEQSAVSPAVGKDDSKPLMKRLFFWK
;
A
#
# COMPACT_ATOMS: atom_id res chain seq x y z
N MET A 1 -55.92 -50.44 38.74
CA MET A 1 -54.66 -50.47 37.96
C MET A 1 -54.54 -49.17 37.16
N PHE A 2 -53.70 -48.23 37.60
CA PHE A 2 -53.26 -47.10 36.77
C PHE A 2 -51.75 -46.94 36.99
N ARG A 3 -50.96 -47.20 35.95
CA ARG A 3 -49.51 -47.02 35.95
C ARG A 3 -49.22 -45.55 35.62
N GLY A 4 -48.77 -44.78 36.61
CA GLY A 4 -48.32 -43.40 36.40
C GLY A 4 -46.94 -43.37 35.73
N THR A 5 -46.84 -42.73 34.57
CA THR A 5 -45.58 -42.48 33.86
C THR A 5 -44.84 -41.30 34.48
N VAL A 6 -43.58 -41.49 34.87
CA VAL A 6 -42.67 -40.41 35.30
C VAL A 6 -42.36 -39.52 34.10
N PRO A 7 -42.54 -38.18 34.16
CA PRO A 7 -42.18 -37.31 33.06
C PRO A 7 -40.65 -37.29 32.92
N ARG A 8 -40.14 -37.80 31.80
CA ARG A 8 -38.73 -37.64 31.42
C ARG A 8 -38.49 -36.15 31.17
N ARG A 9 -37.69 -35.54 32.02
CA ARG A 9 -37.18 -34.17 31.83
C ARG A 9 -36.41 -34.12 30.52
N ALA A 10 -36.95 -33.44 29.51
CA ALA A 10 -36.20 -33.12 28.31
C ALA A 10 -35.05 -32.18 28.71
N VAL A 11 -33.82 -32.65 28.62
CA VAL A 11 -32.63 -31.81 28.71
C VAL A 11 -32.56 -31.06 27.38
N PHE A 12 -33.02 -29.82 27.37
CA PHE A 12 -32.75 -28.92 26.27
C PHE A 12 -31.25 -28.65 26.28
N HIS A 13 -30.53 -29.19 25.30
CA HIS A 13 -29.22 -28.68 24.97
C HIS A 13 -29.42 -27.22 24.54
N ASN A 14 -29.17 -26.29 25.46
CA ASN A 14 -29.02 -24.89 25.09
C ASN A 14 -27.90 -24.88 24.05
N ALA A 15 -28.25 -24.71 22.78
CA ALA A 15 -27.28 -24.26 21.80
C ALA A 15 -26.63 -23.01 22.42
N PRO A 16 -25.30 -22.92 22.44
CA PRO A 16 -24.65 -21.72 22.97
C PRO A 16 -25.25 -20.52 22.23
N SER A 17 -25.83 -19.59 22.99
CA SER A 17 -26.40 -18.35 22.44
C SER A 17 -25.34 -17.47 21.77
N VAL A 18 -24.08 -17.84 21.96
CA VAL A 18 -22.89 -17.22 21.39
C VAL A 18 -22.29 -18.18 20.38
N TYR A 19 -22.17 -17.71 19.14
CA TYR A 19 -21.53 -18.42 18.04
C TYR A 19 -20.12 -18.91 18.45
N PRO A 20 -19.78 -20.19 18.27
CA PRO A 20 -18.54 -20.78 18.81
C PRO A 20 -17.27 -20.32 18.09
N PHE A 21 -17.41 -19.54 17.01
CA PHE A 21 -16.30 -18.93 16.30
C PHE A 21 -16.20 -17.46 16.68
N VAL A 22 -14.97 -16.93 16.71
CA VAL A 22 -14.73 -15.50 16.93
C VAL A 22 -15.53 -14.72 15.89
N LYS A 23 -16.49 -13.90 16.36
CA LYS A 23 -17.33 -13.09 15.49
C LYS A 23 -16.44 -12.26 14.56
N PRO A 24 -16.67 -12.27 13.24
CA PRO A 24 -15.76 -11.66 12.25
C PRO A 24 -15.61 -10.14 12.41
N PHE A 25 -16.46 -9.52 13.23
CA PHE A 25 -16.47 -8.09 13.50
C PHE A 25 -16.41 -7.75 14.99
N HIS A 26 -16.02 -8.70 15.86
CA HIS A 26 -15.92 -8.46 17.30
C HIS A 26 -14.97 -7.28 17.60
N ASP A 27 -15.40 -6.32 18.42
CA ASP A 27 -14.68 -5.08 18.76
C ASP A 27 -14.40 -4.12 17.58
N THR A 28 -14.86 -4.41 16.36
CA THR A 28 -14.69 -3.51 15.21
C THR A 28 -15.71 -2.37 15.22
N PRO A 29 -15.50 -1.28 14.45
CA PRO A 29 -16.50 -0.21 14.29
C PRO A 29 -17.87 -0.69 13.81
N TYR A 30 -17.93 -1.87 13.17
CA TYR A 30 -19.14 -2.47 12.60
C TYR A 30 -19.74 -3.58 13.47
N ASP A 31 -19.26 -3.72 14.71
CA ASP A 31 -19.80 -4.69 15.66
C ASP A 31 -21.21 -4.31 16.11
N GLN A 32 -22.19 -5.14 15.73
CA GLN A 32 -23.60 -4.94 16.06
C GLN A 32 -23.96 -5.27 17.52
N ASP A 33 -23.08 -5.96 18.28
CA ASP A 33 -23.38 -6.38 19.67
C ASP A 33 -22.98 -5.32 20.71
N ARG A 34 -22.62 -4.11 20.26
CA ARG A 34 -22.20 -3.01 21.12
C ARG A 34 -23.36 -2.50 21.98
N THR A 35 -23.37 -2.91 23.25
CA THR A 35 -24.33 -2.45 24.25
C THR A 35 -24.14 -0.97 24.62
N ARG A 36 -25.15 -0.39 25.31
CA ARG A 36 -25.20 1.01 25.78
C ARG A 36 -24.01 1.45 26.65
N PHE A 37 -23.27 0.52 27.26
CA PHE A 37 -22.22 0.79 28.25
C PHE A 37 -20.78 0.59 27.74
N ASP A 38 -20.61 0.42 26.43
CA ASP A 38 -19.28 0.27 25.85
C ASP A 38 -18.49 1.58 25.95
N LYS A 39 -17.53 1.62 26.88
CA LYS A 39 -16.66 2.77 27.18
C LYS A 39 -15.79 3.18 25.97
N THR A 40 -15.67 2.33 24.95
CA THR A 40 -14.94 2.64 23.71
C THR A 40 -15.63 3.70 22.86
N LYS A 41 -16.96 3.88 22.96
CA LYS A 41 -17.71 4.93 22.24
C LYS A 41 -17.24 6.34 22.59
N ASN A 42 -16.72 6.56 23.80
CA ASN A 42 -16.24 7.86 24.25
C ASN A 42 -14.72 8.07 24.08
N ILE A 43 -13.97 7.02 23.74
CA ILE A 43 -12.53 7.08 23.43
C ILE A 43 -12.29 7.35 21.93
N LEU A 44 -13.30 7.07 21.09
CA LEU A 44 -13.38 7.47 19.68
C LEU A 44 -13.63 8.99 19.53
N HIS A 45 -12.89 9.79 20.27
CA HIS A 45 -12.73 11.22 20.03
C HIS A 45 -12.30 11.42 18.57
N ASP A 46 -12.85 12.46 17.91
CA ASP A 46 -12.75 12.80 16.48
C ASP A 46 -11.35 12.69 15.84
N ASN A 47 -10.88 11.47 15.58
CA ASN A 47 -9.68 11.26 14.78
C ASN A 47 -9.97 11.74 13.36
N LYS A 48 -9.03 12.45 12.75
CA LYS A 48 -9.16 12.95 11.38
C LYS A 48 -9.21 11.82 10.34
N TRP A 49 -8.82 10.61 10.73
CA TRP A 49 -8.76 9.43 9.86
C TRP A 49 -9.80 8.38 10.26
N PRO A 50 -10.19 7.49 9.34
CA PRO A 50 -11.15 6.43 9.62
C PRO A 50 -10.68 5.44 10.70
N ALA A 51 -11.63 4.95 11.49
CA ALA A 51 -11.35 4.03 12.60
C ALA A 51 -10.72 2.69 12.18
N TRP A 52 -10.91 2.25 10.93
CA TRP A 52 -10.33 1.00 10.43
C TRP A 52 -8.79 1.04 10.35
N MET A 53 -8.17 2.22 10.32
CA MET A 53 -6.70 2.34 10.35
C MET A 53 -6.12 2.01 11.73
N ASP A 54 -6.96 2.01 12.77
CA ASP A 54 -6.57 1.80 14.16
C ASP A 54 -6.95 0.39 14.61
N ASN A 55 -8.19 -0.02 14.33
CA ASN A 55 -8.78 -1.27 14.82
C ASN A 55 -9.01 -2.32 13.72
N GLY A 56 -8.72 -2.00 12.46
CA GLY A 56 -9.03 -2.85 11.33
C GLY A 56 -10.50 -2.77 10.93
N ALA A 57 -10.79 -3.19 9.71
CA ALA A 57 -12.17 -3.32 9.22
C ALA A 57 -12.79 -4.69 9.52
N ASP A 58 -11.95 -5.68 9.81
CA ASP A 58 -12.34 -7.06 10.11
C ASP A 58 -11.72 -7.53 11.43
N GLY A 59 -12.10 -8.72 11.89
CA GLY A 59 -11.56 -9.35 13.10
C GLY A 59 -10.10 -9.80 12.98
N THR A 60 -9.48 -9.69 11.81
CA THR A 60 -8.05 -10.00 11.63
C THR A 60 -7.14 -8.77 11.78
N GLY A 61 -7.73 -7.57 11.74
CA GLY A 61 -7.02 -6.30 11.79
C GLY A 61 -6.62 -5.76 10.41
N TYR A 62 -7.30 -6.16 9.35
CA TYR A 62 -7.07 -5.70 7.99
C TYR A 62 -7.26 -4.18 7.87
N GLY A 63 -6.25 -3.52 7.31
CA GLY A 63 -6.20 -2.07 7.18
C GLY A 63 -5.48 -1.34 8.32
N ILE A 64 -5.07 -2.03 9.41
CA ILE A 64 -4.25 -1.40 10.46
C ILE A 64 -2.86 -1.05 9.91
N GLY A 65 -2.48 0.22 10.01
CA GLY A 65 -1.18 0.69 9.54
C GLY A 65 -1.10 2.20 9.42
N LEU A 66 0.07 2.70 9.02
CA LEU A 66 0.26 4.10 8.67
C LEU A 66 -0.01 4.32 7.18
N HIS A 67 -1.04 5.11 6.88
CA HIS A 67 -1.50 5.39 5.52
C HIS A 67 -1.21 6.83 5.14
N ARG A 68 -0.49 7.00 4.03
CA ARG A 68 -0.19 8.32 3.46
C ARG A 68 -1.26 8.71 2.46
N ALA A 69 -1.97 9.81 2.68
CA ALA A 69 -2.94 10.32 1.72
C ALA A 69 -2.27 11.29 0.71
N HIS A 70 -2.80 11.34 -0.51
CA HIS A 70 -2.37 12.35 -1.50
C HIS A 70 -2.88 13.73 -1.06
N PRO A 71 -2.12 14.83 -1.23
CA PRO A 71 -2.55 16.16 -0.80
C PRO A 71 -3.86 16.62 -1.42
N LEU A 72 -4.13 16.20 -2.67
CA LEU A 72 -5.36 16.51 -3.39
C LEU A 72 -6.47 15.48 -3.19
N SER A 73 -6.20 14.37 -2.50
CA SER A 73 -7.20 13.33 -2.24
C SER A 73 -8.19 13.82 -1.17
N LYS A 74 -9.45 13.41 -1.32
CA LYS A 74 -10.47 13.61 -0.28
C LYS A 74 -10.26 12.69 0.92
N LEU A 75 -9.52 11.59 0.74
CA LEU A 75 -9.26 10.61 1.78
C LEU A 75 -8.30 11.17 2.83
N ARG A 76 -8.53 10.80 4.09
CA ARG A 76 -7.69 11.19 5.23
C ARG A 76 -6.91 9.99 5.74
N GLY A 77 -5.59 10.06 5.64
CA GLY A 77 -4.67 9.09 6.23
C GLY A 77 -4.29 9.46 7.67
N ASN A 78 -3.78 8.48 8.41
CA ASN A 78 -3.31 8.65 9.79
C ASN A 78 -1.81 8.97 9.90
N LEU A 79 -1.11 9.18 8.78
CA LEU A 79 0.26 9.68 8.79
C LEU A 79 0.25 11.20 9.00
N SER A 80 0.55 11.62 10.21
CA SER A 80 0.70 13.03 10.57
C SER A 80 2.03 13.31 11.26
N ARG A 81 2.49 14.55 11.14
CA ARG A 81 3.74 15.06 11.73
C ARG A 81 3.49 16.00 12.91
N GLY A 82 2.25 16.08 13.40
CA GLY A 82 1.92 16.87 14.59
C GLY A 82 2.63 16.31 15.83
N GLN A 83 3.09 17.18 16.74
CA GLN A 83 3.83 16.77 17.95
C GLN A 83 3.09 15.72 18.78
N ARG A 84 1.75 15.75 18.80
CA ARG A 84 0.90 14.77 19.51
C ARG A 84 0.88 13.40 18.83
N GLU A 85 1.09 13.34 17.52
CA GLU A 85 0.92 12.12 16.70
C GLU A 85 2.27 11.45 16.40
N VAL A 86 3.39 12.18 16.46
CA VAL A 86 4.74 11.66 16.25
C VAL A 86 5.06 10.42 17.10
N PRO A 87 4.77 10.39 18.42
CA PRO A 87 5.05 9.21 19.24
C PRO A 87 4.32 7.96 18.72
N ARG A 88 3.06 8.11 18.30
CA ARG A 88 2.26 7.01 17.74
C ARG A 88 2.86 6.51 16.43
N VAL A 89 3.21 7.43 15.52
CA VAL A 89 3.80 7.10 14.22
C VAL A 89 5.14 6.36 14.40
N LEU A 90 6.02 6.86 15.27
CA LEU A 90 7.29 6.23 15.58
C LEU A 90 7.12 4.84 16.21
N ASN A 91 6.17 4.70 17.14
CA ASN A 91 5.86 3.39 17.74
C ASN A 91 5.38 2.40 16.68
N MET A 92 4.52 2.80 15.75
CA MET A 92 4.09 1.92 14.66
C MET A 92 5.27 1.53 13.75
N MET A 93 6.20 2.44 13.47
CA MET A 93 7.39 2.14 12.65
C MET A 93 8.36 1.16 13.33
N ILE A 94 8.59 1.31 14.64
CA ILE A 94 9.60 0.54 15.38
C ILE A 94 9.01 -0.75 15.95
N GLN A 95 7.86 -0.64 16.61
CA GLN A 95 7.23 -1.72 17.34
C GLN A 95 6.10 -2.37 16.56
N GLY A 96 5.57 -1.78 15.48
CA GLY A 96 4.36 -2.29 14.83
C GLY A 96 3.13 -2.20 15.75
N VAL A 97 2.08 -2.95 15.42
CA VAL A 97 0.85 -3.02 16.23
C VAL A 97 0.58 -4.47 16.61
N TRP A 98 0.47 -4.75 17.90
CA TRP A 98 0.06 -6.08 18.36
C TRP A 98 -1.46 -6.19 18.34
N HIS A 99 -2.00 -7.02 17.48
CA HIS A 99 -3.43 -7.22 17.36
C HIS A 99 -3.93 -8.33 18.30
N LYS A 100 -5.18 -8.22 18.75
CA LYS A 100 -5.80 -9.21 19.66
C LYS A 100 -5.88 -10.62 19.06
N SER A 101 -5.81 -10.75 17.73
CA SER A 101 -5.73 -12.04 17.04
C SER A 101 -4.40 -12.79 17.25
N GLY A 102 -3.45 -12.21 18.01
CA GLY A 102 -2.13 -12.80 18.26
C GLY A 102 -1.11 -12.51 17.15
N ASN A 103 -1.50 -11.74 16.13
CA ASN A 103 -0.63 -11.35 15.03
C ASN A 103 -0.14 -9.91 15.18
N LYS A 104 1.14 -9.71 14.84
CA LYS A 104 1.73 -8.39 14.72
C LYS A 104 1.44 -7.80 13.34
N LEU A 105 0.85 -6.62 13.32
CA LEU A 105 0.40 -5.90 12.13
C LEU A 105 1.31 -4.68 11.86
N TYR A 106 1.28 -4.22 10.61
CA TYR A 106 2.11 -3.14 10.06
C TYR A 106 3.63 -3.39 10.04
N PHE A 107 4.24 -3.83 11.14
CA PHE A 107 5.67 -4.18 11.20
C PHE A 107 5.90 -5.42 12.06
N ARG A 108 6.39 -6.51 11.46
CA ARG A 108 6.66 -7.78 12.16
C ARG A 108 8.10 -7.93 12.65
N GLY A 109 9.06 -7.30 11.97
CA GLY A 109 10.49 -7.38 12.26
C GLY A 109 11.33 -7.05 11.03
N GLY A 110 12.65 -6.97 11.18
CA GLY A 110 13.58 -6.64 10.09
C GLY A 110 13.70 -5.14 9.83
N LYS A 111 13.51 -4.72 8.57
CA LYS A 111 13.64 -3.31 8.17
C LYS A 111 12.36 -2.53 8.51
N PRO A 112 12.44 -1.44 9.32
CA PRO A 112 11.27 -0.65 9.65
C PRO A 112 10.63 -0.02 8.40
N PRO A 113 9.30 0.06 8.31
CA PRO A 113 8.62 0.70 7.20
C PRO A 113 8.90 2.20 7.20
N ASN A 114 9.04 2.78 6.00
CA ASN A 114 9.13 4.23 5.84
C ASN A 114 7.78 4.78 5.36
N PRO A 115 6.96 5.37 6.26
CA PRO A 115 5.63 5.84 5.91
C PRO A 115 5.65 7.05 4.97
N SER A 116 6.75 7.79 4.90
CA SER A 116 6.88 8.93 3.98
C SER A 116 6.92 8.52 2.50
N THR A 117 7.36 7.29 2.21
CA THR A 117 7.50 6.75 0.86
C THR A 117 6.43 5.72 0.49
N HIS A 118 5.50 5.41 1.40
CA HIS A 118 4.39 4.52 1.07
C HIS A 118 3.57 5.06 -0.11
N PRO A 119 3.00 4.19 -0.96
CA PRO A 119 2.06 4.64 -1.98
C PRO A 119 0.90 5.40 -1.33
N TYR A 120 0.30 6.30 -2.09
CA TYR A 120 -0.83 7.07 -1.59
C TYR A 120 -2.06 6.18 -1.39
N LEU A 121 -2.85 6.46 -0.36
CA LEU A 121 -4.11 5.78 -0.06
C LEU A 121 -5.12 6.02 -1.20
N THR A 122 -5.71 4.95 -1.73
CA THR A 122 -6.63 4.99 -2.87
C THR A 122 -8.08 4.66 -2.50
N GLY A 123 -8.34 4.18 -1.28
CA GLY A 123 -9.62 3.63 -0.92
C GLY A 123 -9.73 3.17 0.52
N GLU A 124 -10.67 2.26 0.74
CA GLU A 124 -11.00 1.72 2.05
C GLU A 124 -11.20 0.19 1.98
N PRO A 125 -10.93 -0.53 3.06
CA PRO A 125 -11.18 -1.96 3.14
C PRO A 125 -12.68 -2.28 3.07
N CYS A 126 -13.02 -3.39 2.41
CA CYS A 126 -14.39 -3.88 2.27
C CYS A 126 -14.42 -5.39 2.53
N PRO A 127 -15.34 -5.91 3.36
CA PRO A 127 -15.39 -7.34 3.68
C PRO A 127 -15.76 -8.22 2.47
N ILE A 128 -16.43 -7.67 1.45
CA ILE A 128 -16.88 -8.43 0.28
C ILE A 128 -15.77 -8.55 -0.76
N TYR A 129 -15.09 -7.45 -1.08
CA TYR A 129 -14.11 -7.37 -2.18
C TYR A 129 -12.66 -7.20 -1.71
N GLY A 130 -12.41 -7.16 -0.40
CA GLY A 130 -11.12 -6.84 0.20
C GLY A 130 -10.83 -5.34 0.23
N TRP A 131 -10.74 -4.70 -0.94
CA TRP A 131 -10.42 -3.27 -1.07
C TRP A 131 -11.33 -2.56 -2.07
N LYS A 132 -11.95 -1.46 -1.65
CA LYS A 132 -12.79 -0.61 -2.48
C LYS A 132 -12.03 0.67 -2.83
N VAL A 133 -11.68 0.82 -4.11
CA VAL A 133 -11.07 2.06 -4.62
C VAL A 133 -12.11 3.19 -4.54
N THR A 134 -11.81 4.21 -3.73
CA THR A 134 -12.71 5.35 -3.49
C THR A 134 -12.20 6.61 -4.19
N ASP A 135 -10.88 6.74 -4.32
CA ASP A 135 -10.24 7.84 -5.02
C ASP A 135 -9.34 7.30 -6.15
N PRO A 136 -9.90 7.10 -7.36
CA PRO A 136 -9.14 6.59 -8.50
C PRO A 136 -8.11 7.61 -9.01
N SER A 137 -8.31 8.90 -8.75
CA SER A 137 -7.42 9.97 -9.23
C SER A 137 -6.01 9.91 -8.62
N VAL A 138 -5.87 9.23 -7.49
CA VAL A 138 -4.60 9.01 -6.81
C VAL A 138 -3.72 8.00 -7.57
N ILE A 139 -4.32 7.11 -8.34
CA ILE A 139 -3.62 6.09 -9.12
C ILE A 139 -3.00 6.78 -10.33
N ARG A 140 -1.68 6.64 -10.47
CA ARG A 140 -0.95 7.26 -11.59
C ARG A 140 -1.08 6.40 -12.83
N GLU A 141 -1.85 6.88 -13.79
CA GLU A 141 -1.90 6.33 -15.14
C GLU A 141 -0.85 7.01 -16.02
N PHE A 142 0.10 6.23 -16.52
CA PHE A 142 1.17 6.73 -17.38
C PHE A 142 0.73 6.66 -18.85
N ASN A 143 -0.05 7.65 -19.27
CA ASN A 143 -0.50 7.77 -20.65
C ASN A 143 0.64 8.30 -21.52
N LEU A 144 1.32 7.39 -22.21
CA LEU A 144 2.35 7.74 -23.17
C LEU A 144 1.71 8.24 -24.47
N PRO A 145 2.21 9.34 -25.05
CA PRO A 145 1.71 9.79 -26.34
C PRO A 145 1.99 8.71 -27.40
N GLN A 146 1.02 8.46 -28.27
CA GLN A 146 1.26 7.60 -29.42
C GLN A 146 2.35 8.23 -30.30
N PRO A 147 3.32 7.45 -30.79
CA PRO A 147 4.38 7.97 -31.63
C PRO A 147 3.78 8.46 -32.96
N GLU A 148 3.80 9.77 -33.18
CA GLU A 148 3.54 10.36 -34.49
C GLU A 148 4.57 9.84 -35.51
N LYS A 149 4.20 9.82 -36.80
CA LYS A 149 5.06 9.29 -37.88
C LYS A 149 6.47 9.91 -37.89
N ASP A 150 6.58 11.19 -37.52
CA ASP A 150 7.85 11.91 -37.45
C ASP A 150 8.65 11.62 -36.16
N LYS A 151 7.96 11.29 -35.07
CA LYS A 151 8.56 10.97 -33.75
C LYS A 151 9.20 9.58 -33.70
N GLY A 152 8.90 8.71 -34.67
CA GLY A 152 9.58 7.40 -34.80
C GLY A 152 11.08 7.50 -35.07
N ARG A 153 11.55 8.66 -35.58
CA ARG A 153 12.97 8.94 -35.81
C ARG A 153 13.72 9.37 -34.56
N TYR A 154 13.01 9.80 -33.51
CA TYR A 154 13.64 10.24 -32.28
C TYR A 154 14.31 9.07 -31.57
N LYS A 155 15.55 9.31 -31.14
CA LYS A 155 16.37 8.40 -30.34
C LYS A 155 16.80 9.11 -29.06
N PRO A 156 17.05 8.40 -27.95
CA PRO A 156 17.41 9.03 -26.68
C PRO A 156 18.73 9.81 -26.72
N TYR A 157 19.59 9.52 -27.71
CA TYR A 157 20.85 10.24 -27.92
C TYR A 157 20.88 10.84 -29.33
N VAL A 158 21.40 12.06 -29.42
CA VAL A 158 21.63 12.80 -30.67
C VAL A 158 23.02 12.50 -31.23
N ALA A 159 23.13 12.37 -32.56
CA ALA A 159 24.41 12.14 -33.22
C ALA A 159 25.38 13.30 -33.01
N LEU A 160 26.67 12.99 -32.88
CA LEU A 160 27.69 13.97 -32.45
C LEU A 160 27.90 15.11 -33.47
N GLN A 161 27.76 14.83 -34.76
CA GLN A 161 27.86 15.86 -35.82
C GLN A 161 26.67 16.82 -35.80
N GLU A 162 25.47 16.33 -35.50
CA GLU A 162 24.25 17.14 -35.37
C GLU A 162 24.32 18.08 -34.17
N ARG A 163 25.02 17.68 -33.08
CA ARG A 163 25.26 18.56 -31.91
C ARG A 163 26.07 19.81 -32.25
N LYS A 164 27.02 19.71 -33.18
CA LYS A 164 27.89 20.84 -33.60
C LYS A 164 27.07 21.94 -34.29
N ILE A 165 25.98 21.58 -34.95
CA ILE A 165 25.06 22.51 -35.62
C ILE A 165 24.18 23.24 -34.60
N MET A 166 23.88 22.62 -33.46
CA MET A 166 23.05 23.20 -32.38
C MET A 166 23.85 24.10 -31.40
N GLY A 167 25.05 24.55 -31.76
CA GLY A 167 25.82 25.53 -30.98
C GLY A 167 26.50 25.02 -29.72
N VAL A 168 26.41 23.72 -29.42
CA VAL A 168 27.18 23.10 -28.33
C VAL A 168 28.53 22.68 -28.91
N GLN A 169 29.61 23.36 -28.51
CA GLN A 169 30.96 23.03 -28.97
C GLN A 169 31.27 21.56 -28.62
N ALA A 170 31.23 20.71 -29.64
CA ALA A 170 31.74 19.36 -29.54
C ALA A 170 33.27 19.45 -29.39
N PRO A 171 33.91 18.69 -28.49
CA PRO A 171 35.36 18.63 -28.44
C PRO A 171 35.88 18.20 -29.82
N MET A 172 36.70 19.05 -30.44
CA MET A 172 37.35 18.77 -31.72
C MET A 172 38.18 17.49 -31.56
N LYS A 173 37.80 16.43 -32.28
CA LYS A 173 38.66 15.26 -32.44
C LYS A 173 39.48 15.45 -33.71
N GLU A 174 40.79 15.45 -33.52
CA GLU A 174 41.77 15.25 -34.58
C GLU A 174 41.45 13.98 -35.37
N GLN A 175 41.78 14.06 -36.66
CA GLN A 175 41.42 13.17 -37.74
C GLN A 175 41.67 11.68 -37.45
N SER A 176 40.68 10.86 -37.76
CA SER A 176 40.93 9.54 -38.37
C SER A 176 39.67 9.14 -39.13
N ALA A 177 39.75 9.28 -40.45
CA ALA A 177 38.70 8.90 -41.38
C ALA A 177 38.61 7.38 -41.49
N VAL A 178 37.45 6.81 -41.19
CA VAL A 178 37.01 5.51 -41.73
C VAL A 178 35.52 5.62 -42.03
N SER A 179 35.18 5.44 -43.30
CA SER A 179 33.84 5.46 -43.88
C SER A 179 32.89 4.44 -43.23
N PRO A 180 31.55 4.67 -43.20
CA PRO A 180 30.63 3.71 -42.62
C PRO A 180 30.35 2.59 -43.62
N ALA A 181 30.90 1.40 -43.36
CA ALA A 181 30.51 0.19 -44.06
C ALA A 181 29.12 -0.26 -43.57
N VAL A 182 28.26 -0.53 -44.54
CA VAL A 182 26.93 -1.13 -44.38
C VAL A 182 27.05 -2.53 -43.76
N GLY A 183 26.28 -2.77 -42.70
CA GLY A 183 25.81 -4.09 -42.26
C GLY A 183 26.85 -5.13 -41.86
N LYS A 184 27.06 -5.29 -40.55
CA LYS A 184 27.33 -6.58 -39.88
C LYS A 184 27.01 -6.43 -38.40
N ASP A 185 26.20 -7.35 -37.88
CA ASP A 185 25.94 -7.54 -36.46
C ASP A 185 27.20 -8.15 -35.80
N ASP A 186 28.32 -7.43 -35.88
CA ASP A 186 29.55 -7.77 -35.19
C ASP A 186 29.43 -7.23 -33.77
N SER A 187 28.68 -7.93 -32.93
CA SER A 187 28.67 -7.65 -31.49
C SER A 187 30.08 -7.91 -30.96
N LYS A 188 30.89 -6.86 -30.90
CA LYS A 188 32.25 -6.92 -30.34
C LYS A 188 32.15 -7.48 -28.91
N PRO A 189 32.99 -8.45 -28.51
CA PRO A 189 32.87 -9.06 -27.20
C PRO A 189 33.15 -8.02 -26.11
N LEU A 190 32.13 -7.72 -25.30
CA LEU A 190 32.29 -6.90 -24.11
C LEU A 190 33.08 -7.68 -23.06
N MET A 191 34.30 -7.24 -22.76
CA MET A 191 35.12 -7.85 -21.71
C MET A 191 34.82 -7.26 -20.33
N LYS A 192 34.96 -8.07 -19.29
CA LYS A 192 34.94 -7.60 -17.90
C LYS A 192 36.12 -6.64 -17.69
N ARG A 193 35.83 -5.38 -17.37
CA ARG A 193 36.82 -4.35 -17.00
C ARG A 193 36.55 -3.88 -15.58
N LEU A 194 37.61 -3.44 -14.90
CA LEU A 194 37.51 -2.87 -13.55
C LEU A 194 36.89 -1.47 -13.57
N PHE A 195 37.07 -0.74 -14.66
CA PHE A 195 36.63 0.64 -14.80
C PHE A 195 36.46 1.00 -16.29
N PHE A 196 35.51 1.88 -16.60
CA PHE A 196 35.30 2.44 -17.94
C PHE A 196 35.32 3.97 -17.86
N TRP A 197 36.33 4.59 -18.46
CA TRP A 197 36.37 6.05 -18.70
C TRP A 197 35.53 6.39 -19.95
N LYS A 198 34.78 7.50 -19.94
CA LYS A 198 33.95 7.96 -21.07
C LYS A 198 34.49 9.22 -21.72
#